data_AF-A0A5J6MY34-F1
#
_entry.id   AF-A0A5J6MY34-F1
#
_cell.length_a   1.000
_cell.length_b   1.000
_cell.length_c   1.000
_cell.angle_alpha   90.00
_cell.angle_beta   90.00
_cell.angle_gamma   90.00
#
_symmetry.space_group_name_H-M   'P 1'
#
loop_
_entity.id
_entity.type
_entity.pdbx_description
1 polymer ?
#
loop_
_entity_poly.entity_id
_entity_poly.type
_entity_poly.pdbx_seq_one_letter_code
_entity_poly.pdbx_strand_id
1 'polypeptide(L)'
;MSGDLAIRNVRILGGPTVDLVIRGGRIAAIGVGLAAPGIPALDGKGRLLLPGLVESHTHLDKTLWGLPWRPNSAGPTLKDYIENERRILREVTVPIARRAGGLLEACIARGTLHFRSHIDIDPEFGLAHVEAMLALRERYRDIAEMQFVVFPQTGLLIRPGTAALMEEAIKLGVETVGGLDPAGIDRDPIRHLETVFGLAGKYGRGVDIHLHDREESGVWQIERIADFTAATGLKGKVMVSHAYCLGQVPRARIEALAQRLADLEISLMTSAPADTEIPPATWLREIGVNICCGSDGIRDAWSPFGNGDMLERAMLLAYRLDWSKDEMLAAALATVTDNGARALGLHDYGIAVGHEANLVLVEAETIGDAVVRRPAERTVIARGKVVAKDGKFIDSRL
;
A
#
# COMPACT_ATOMS: atom_id res chain seq x y z
N MET A 1 -18.81 1.39 -12.24
CA MET A 1 -19.17 1.51 -13.66
C MET A 1 -17.90 1.65 -14.49
N SER A 2 -17.66 0.77 -15.45
CA SER A 2 -16.57 0.88 -16.42
C SER A 2 -16.97 1.78 -17.61
N GLY A 3 -15.99 2.24 -18.40
CA GLY A 3 -16.22 3.12 -19.55
C GLY A 3 -15.38 2.77 -20.78
N ASP A 4 -15.79 3.31 -21.92
CA ASP A 4 -15.03 3.28 -23.16
C ASP A 4 -14.31 4.62 -23.34
N LEU A 5 -13.04 4.57 -23.75
CA LEU A 5 -12.20 5.76 -23.94
C LEU A 5 -11.08 5.48 -24.94
N ALA A 6 -10.84 6.39 -25.87
CA ALA A 6 -9.60 6.42 -26.65
C ALA A 6 -8.61 7.38 -25.99
N ILE A 7 -7.38 6.95 -25.73
CA ILE A 7 -6.30 7.81 -25.24
C ILE A 7 -5.30 7.96 -26.38
N ARG A 8 -5.03 9.19 -26.81
CA ARG A 8 -4.18 9.50 -27.98
C ARG A 8 -2.83 10.02 -27.55
N ASN A 9 -1.80 9.81 -28.37
CA ASN A 9 -0.51 10.46 -28.22
C ASN A 9 0.08 10.34 -26.80
N VAL A 10 0.33 9.12 -26.33
CA VAL A 10 0.92 8.86 -25.00
C VAL A 10 2.17 8.02 -25.09
N ARG A 11 3.06 8.12 -24.11
CA ARG A 11 4.29 7.31 -24.03
C ARG A 11 4.20 6.35 -22.86
N ILE A 12 3.93 5.08 -23.15
CA ILE A 12 3.87 4.03 -22.12
C ILE A 12 5.26 3.89 -21.51
N LEU A 13 5.39 4.18 -20.21
CA LEU A 13 6.65 4.06 -19.46
C LEU A 13 7.86 4.73 -20.15
N GLY A 14 7.62 5.80 -20.92
CA GLY A 14 8.64 6.58 -21.61
C GLY A 14 9.03 6.07 -23.00
N GLY A 15 8.39 5.02 -23.49
CA GLY A 15 8.59 4.48 -24.83
C GLY A 15 8.04 5.37 -25.96
N PRO A 16 7.96 4.85 -27.20
CA PRO A 16 7.40 5.57 -28.34
C PRO A 16 5.95 6.02 -28.10
N THR A 17 5.57 7.09 -28.80
CA THR A 17 4.20 7.60 -28.76
C THR A 17 3.22 6.61 -29.41
N VAL A 18 2.17 6.26 -28.68
CA VAL A 18 1.11 5.34 -29.09
C VAL A 18 -0.27 5.88 -28.69
N ASP A 19 -1.30 5.20 -29.17
CA ASP A 19 -2.69 5.34 -28.75
C ASP A 19 -3.15 4.08 -28.01
N LEU A 20 -4.13 4.24 -27.11
CA LEU A 20 -4.86 3.15 -26.47
C LEU A 20 -6.35 3.25 -26.81
N VAL A 21 -7.00 2.10 -27.00
CA VAL A 21 -8.45 1.98 -27.05
C VAL A 21 -8.90 1.17 -25.85
N ILE A 22 -9.81 1.74 -25.05
CA ILE A 22 -10.39 1.12 -23.86
C ILE A 22 -11.85 0.80 -24.14
N ARG A 23 -12.27 -0.42 -23.81
CA ARG A 23 -13.65 -0.91 -23.94
C ARG A 23 -14.07 -1.59 -22.65
N GLY A 24 -15.25 -1.21 -22.13
CA GLY A 24 -15.77 -1.79 -20.89
C GLY A 24 -14.79 -1.69 -19.72
N GLY A 25 -13.92 -0.66 -19.71
CA GLY A 25 -12.91 -0.42 -18.69
C GLY A 25 -11.65 -1.28 -18.78
N ARG A 26 -11.45 -2.01 -19.89
CA ARG A 26 -10.24 -2.78 -20.17
C ARG A 26 -9.53 -2.28 -21.42
N ILE A 27 -8.20 -2.39 -21.44
CA ILE A 27 -7.39 -2.01 -22.59
C ILE A 27 -7.65 -3.02 -23.72
N ALA A 28 -8.29 -2.56 -24.79
CA ALA A 28 -8.67 -3.41 -25.93
C ALA A 28 -7.61 -3.41 -27.04
N ALA A 29 -6.89 -2.30 -27.23
CA ALA A 29 -5.81 -2.20 -28.21
C ALA A 29 -4.78 -1.14 -27.81
N ILE A 30 -3.52 -1.36 -28.23
CA ILE A 30 -2.39 -0.44 -28.10
C ILE A 30 -1.70 -0.38 -29.47
N GLY A 31 -1.40 0.82 -29.98
CA GLY A 31 -0.74 0.96 -31.29
C GLY A 31 -0.78 2.40 -31.81
N VAL A 32 -0.25 2.62 -33.01
CA VAL A 32 -0.19 3.95 -33.63
C VAL A 32 -1.40 4.16 -34.54
N GLY A 33 -2.05 5.32 -34.44
CA GLY A 33 -3.13 5.71 -35.36
C GLY A 33 -4.38 4.84 -35.26
N LEU A 34 -4.72 4.37 -34.05
CA LEU A 34 -5.81 3.41 -33.86
C LEU A 34 -7.18 4.03 -34.25
N ALA A 35 -8.01 3.31 -35.02
CA ALA A 35 -9.38 3.73 -35.21
C ALA A 35 -10.20 3.51 -33.93
N ALA A 36 -10.93 4.52 -33.47
CA ALA A 36 -11.84 4.40 -32.32
C ALA A 36 -13.13 5.19 -32.53
N PRO A 37 -13.92 4.85 -33.57
CA PRO A 37 -15.16 5.57 -33.86
C PRO A 37 -16.17 5.43 -32.72
N GLY A 38 -16.91 6.49 -32.46
CA GLY A 38 -18.06 6.48 -31.55
C GLY A 38 -17.72 6.44 -30.05
N ILE A 39 -16.47 6.68 -29.64
CA ILE A 39 -16.11 6.83 -28.22
C ILE A 39 -15.36 8.11 -27.91
N PRO A 40 -15.46 8.63 -26.66
CA PRO A 40 -14.71 9.80 -26.24
C PRO A 40 -13.21 9.63 -26.46
N ALA A 41 -12.53 10.71 -26.82
CA ALA A 41 -11.09 10.75 -26.99
C ALA A 41 -10.44 11.72 -26.00
N LEU A 42 -9.36 11.28 -25.37
CA LEU A 42 -8.48 12.07 -24.53
C LEU A 42 -7.13 12.21 -25.24
N ASP A 43 -6.72 13.43 -25.56
CA ASP A 43 -5.37 13.68 -26.05
C ASP A 43 -4.36 13.71 -24.89
N GLY A 44 -3.43 12.77 -24.91
CA GLY A 44 -2.34 12.62 -23.97
C GLY A 44 -1.23 13.66 -24.15
N LYS A 45 -1.14 14.32 -25.32
CA LYS A 45 -0.15 15.37 -25.61
C LYS A 45 1.31 14.93 -25.40
N GLY A 46 1.62 13.68 -25.70
CA GLY A 46 2.95 13.08 -25.53
C GLY A 46 3.36 12.81 -24.07
N ARG A 47 2.42 12.94 -23.12
CA ARG A 47 2.69 12.69 -21.69
C ARG A 47 3.03 11.23 -21.41
N LEU A 48 3.78 11.03 -20.33
CA LEU A 48 4.11 9.72 -19.79
C LEU A 48 2.84 9.04 -19.29
N LEU A 49 2.62 7.79 -19.70
CA LEU A 49 1.53 6.95 -19.20
C LEU A 49 2.09 5.89 -18.25
N LEU A 50 1.64 5.96 -17.00
CA LEU A 50 1.94 5.00 -15.94
C LEU A 50 0.70 4.15 -15.65
N PRO A 51 0.86 2.91 -15.13
CA PRO A 51 -0.27 2.21 -14.53
C PRO A 51 -0.76 2.93 -13.27
N GLY A 52 -1.97 2.61 -12.82
CA GLY A 52 -2.49 3.08 -11.53
C GLY A 52 -1.51 2.77 -10.41
N LEU A 53 -1.19 3.76 -9.57
CA LEU A 53 -0.23 3.58 -8.49
C LEU A 53 -0.84 2.71 -7.38
N VAL A 54 0.04 2.03 -6.65
CA VAL A 54 -0.30 1.08 -5.60
C VAL A 54 0.23 1.57 -4.26
N GLU A 55 -0.67 1.85 -3.32
CA GLU A 55 -0.38 2.11 -1.91
C GLU A 55 -0.42 0.78 -1.16
N SER A 56 0.74 0.19 -0.87
CA SER A 56 0.81 -1.16 -0.31
C SER A 56 0.61 -1.22 1.20
N HIS A 57 0.63 -0.07 1.89
CA HIS A 57 0.45 0.00 3.33
C HIS A 57 0.12 1.42 3.80
N THR A 58 -1.10 1.60 4.30
CA THR A 58 -1.55 2.84 4.93
C THR A 58 -2.51 2.56 6.09
N HIS A 59 -2.91 3.60 6.82
CA HIS A 59 -3.91 3.56 7.89
C HIS A 59 -4.96 4.66 7.67
N LEU A 60 -5.91 4.40 6.77
CA LEU A 60 -6.91 5.39 6.38
C LEU A 60 -7.89 5.73 7.52
N ASP A 61 -8.20 4.77 8.40
CA ASP A 61 -9.19 4.90 9.47
C ASP A 61 -8.80 5.94 10.54
N LYS A 62 -7.50 6.07 10.81
CA LYS A 62 -6.95 6.97 11.83
C LYS A 62 -6.37 8.28 11.32
N THR A 63 -6.38 8.51 10.01
CA THR A 63 -5.90 9.78 9.43
C THR A 63 -6.65 10.98 9.98
N LEU A 64 -5.96 12.06 10.32
CA LEU A 64 -6.58 13.35 10.69
C LEU A 64 -6.73 14.28 9.48
N TRP A 65 -6.70 13.72 8.27
CA TRP A 65 -6.87 14.48 7.03
C TRP A 65 -8.15 15.32 7.05
N GLY A 66 -8.04 16.57 6.57
CA GLY A 66 -9.13 17.54 6.57
C GLY A 66 -9.39 18.24 7.92
N LEU A 67 -8.71 17.85 9.01
CA LEU A 67 -8.79 18.55 10.29
C LEU A 67 -7.73 19.64 10.44
N PRO A 68 -7.89 20.57 11.42
CA PRO A 68 -6.83 21.51 11.79
C PRO A 68 -5.51 20.82 12.09
N TRP A 69 -4.40 21.52 11.85
CA TRP A 69 -3.06 21.00 12.15
C TRP A 69 -2.94 20.64 13.63
N ARG A 70 -2.40 19.45 13.89
CA ARG A 70 -2.11 18.95 15.23
C ARG A 70 -0.60 18.74 15.36
N PRO A 71 0.05 19.30 16.40
CA PRO A 71 1.43 18.95 16.72
C PRO A 71 1.58 17.46 17.04
N ASN A 72 2.68 16.85 16.60
CA ASN A 72 3.06 15.54 17.09
C ASN A 72 3.37 15.66 18.60
N SER A 73 2.70 14.84 19.40
CA SER A 73 2.77 14.87 20.87
C SER A 73 3.06 13.49 21.46
N ALA A 74 3.43 12.51 20.63
CA ALA A 74 3.85 11.21 21.09
C ALA A 74 5.25 11.26 21.75
N GLY A 75 5.46 10.38 22.73
CA GLY A 75 6.79 10.09 23.28
C GLY A 75 7.62 9.22 22.31
N PRO A 76 8.87 8.89 22.69
CA PRO A 76 9.83 8.27 21.78
C PRO A 76 9.61 6.76 21.56
N THR A 77 8.74 6.10 22.33
CA THR A 77 8.55 4.65 22.25
C THR A 77 7.29 4.28 21.49
N LEU A 78 7.29 3.07 20.91
CA LEU A 78 6.10 2.50 20.25
C LEU A 78 4.85 2.53 21.15
N LYS A 79 5.02 2.28 22.46
CA LYS A 79 3.91 2.35 23.43
C LYS A 79 3.39 3.76 23.60
N ASP A 80 4.26 4.77 23.61
CA ASP A 80 3.86 6.17 23.71
C ASP A 80 3.03 6.58 22.48
N TYR A 81 3.38 6.09 21.29
CA TYR A 81 2.60 6.31 20.07
C TYR A 81 1.21 5.67 20.14
N ILE A 82 1.11 4.42 20.59
CA ILE A 82 -0.17 3.71 20.78
C ILE A 82 -1.05 4.46 21.80
N GLU A 83 -0.48 4.88 22.93
CA GLU A 83 -1.22 5.63 23.96
C GLU A 83 -1.64 7.01 23.47
N ASN A 84 -0.78 7.70 22.71
CA ASN A 84 -1.11 8.95 22.09
C ASN A 84 -2.29 8.78 21.13
N GLU A 85 -2.22 7.87 20.16
CA GLU A 85 -3.31 7.57 19.22
C GLU A 85 -4.64 7.36 19.92
N ARG A 86 -4.69 6.49 20.94
CA ARG A 86 -5.94 6.23 21.67
C ARG A 86 -6.52 7.50 22.29
N ARG A 87 -5.68 8.34 22.88
CA ARG A 87 -6.12 9.64 23.41
C ARG A 87 -6.64 10.55 22.30
N ILE A 88 -5.93 10.63 21.18
CA ILE A 88 -6.30 11.43 20.00
C ILE A 88 -7.65 10.99 19.44
N LEU A 89 -7.82 9.70 19.17
CA LEU A 89 -9.02 9.18 18.51
C LEU A 89 -10.28 9.35 19.37
N ARG A 90 -10.15 9.35 20.71
CA ARG A 90 -11.26 9.72 21.62
C ARG A 90 -11.68 11.18 21.51
N GLU A 91 -10.75 12.08 21.18
CA GLU A 91 -11.02 13.52 21.01
C GLU A 91 -11.64 13.81 19.63
N VAL A 92 -11.43 12.94 18.64
CA VAL A 92 -11.87 13.14 17.25
C VAL A 92 -13.35 12.78 17.10
N THR A 93 -14.17 13.80 16.90
CA THR A 93 -15.62 13.64 16.67
C THR A 93 -15.99 13.56 15.18
N VAL A 94 -15.08 13.96 14.29
CA VAL A 94 -15.31 13.92 12.84
C VAL A 94 -15.32 12.47 12.36
N PRO A 95 -16.38 12.01 11.67
CA PRO A 95 -16.53 10.62 11.25
C PRO A 95 -15.35 10.12 10.40
N ILE A 96 -14.97 8.84 10.59
CA ILE A 96 -13.91 8.16 9.81
C ILE A 96 -14.14 8.37 8.31
N ALA A 97 -15.36 8.17 7.82
CA ALA A 97 -15.69 8.32 6.39
C ALA A 97 -15.31 9.70 5.82
N ARG A 98 -15.40 10.79 6.60
CA ARG A 98 -15.03 12.14 6.15
C ARG A 98 -13.51 12.31 6.06
N ARG A 99 -12.77 11.79 7.04
CA ARG A 99 -11.30 11.89 7.08
C ARG A 99 -10.64 10.92 6.10
N ALA A 100 -10.97 9.63 6.23
CA ALA A 100 -10.49 8.56 5.37
C ALA A 100 -10.86 8.78 3.90
N GLY A 101 -12.11 9.19 3.63
CA GLY A 101 -12.55 9.51 2.27
C GLY A 101 -11.84 10.75 1.69
N GLY A 102 -11.57 11.78 2.51
CA GLY A 102 -10.81 12.95 2.08
C GLY A 102 -9.36 12.62 1.72
N LEU A 103 -8.72 11.74 2.49
CA LEU A 103 -7.38 11.24 2.15
C LEU A 103 -7.44 10.35 0.90
N LEU A 104 -8.40 9.43 0.82
CA LEU A 104 -8.58 8.55 -0.34
C LEU A 104 -8.75 9.35 -1.64
N GLU A 105 -9.59 10.38 -1.66
CA GLU A 105 -9.76 11.26 -2.82
C GLU A 105 -8.47 12.02 -3.18
N ALA A 106 -7.70 12.45 -2.18
CA ALA A 106 -6.39 13.07 -2.42
C ALA A 106 -5.40 12.09 -3.06
N CYS A 107 -5.36 10.83 -2.59
CA CYS A 107 -4.54 9.78 -3.17
C CYS A 107 -4.97 9.45 -4.61
N ILE A 108 -6.28 9.31 -4.86
CA ILE A 108 -6.83 9.09 -6.20
C ILE A 108 -6.48 10.25 -7.13
N ALA A 109 -6.55 11.50 -6.66
CA ALA A 109 -6.15 12.67 -7.44
C ALA A 109 -4.67 12.65 -7.84
N ARG A 110 -3.83 11.93 -7.08
CA ARG A 110 -2.41 11.68 -7.37
C ARG A 110 -2.16 10.38 -8.13
N GLY A 111 -3.19 9.62 -8.46
CA GLY A 111 -3.09 8.44 -9.33
C GLY A 111 -3.01 7.10 -8.62
N THR A 112 -3.17 7.06 -7.29
CA THR A 112 -3.28 5.81 -6.55
C THR A 112 -4.68 5.22 -6.73
N LEU A 113 -4.75 3.99 -7.23
CA LEU A 113 -6.02 3.31 -7.54
C LEU A 113 -6.15 1.95 -6.83
N HIS A 114 -5.07 1.46 -6.23
CA HIS A 114 -5.04 0.22 -5.46
C HIS A 114 -4.42 0.48 -4.09
N PHE A 115 -5.07 -0.03 -3.04
CA PHE A 115 -4.71 0.26 -1.66
C PHE A 115 -4.73 -1.00 -0.81
N ARG A 116 -3.78 -1.13 0.11
CA ARG A 116 -3.91 -1.95 1.30
C ARG A 116 -3.88 -1.06 2.53
N SER A 117 -5.02 -0.98 3.24
CA SER A 117 -5.11 -0.26 4.51
C SER A 117 -5.21 -1.23 5.67
N HIS A 118 -4.39 -0.99 6.68
CA HIS A 118 -4.59 -1.57 8.00
C HIS A 118 -5.72 -0.83 8.70
N ILE A 119 -6.54 -1.56 9.43
CA ILE A 119 -7.69 -1.05 10.17
C ILE A 119 -7.53 -1.50 11.61
N ASP A 120 -7.45 -0.53 12.51
CA ASP A 120 -7.27 -0.82 13.93
C ASP A 120 -8.47 -1.60 14.47
N ILE A 121 -8.17 -2.65 15.23
CA ILE A 121 -9.16 -3.40 16.00
C ILE A 121 -8.70 -3.52 17.45
N ASP A 122 -9.60 -3.15 18.36
CA ASP A 122 -9.35 -3.15 19.80
C ASP A 122 -10.70 -3.32 20.53
N PRO A 123 -10.74 -3.97 21.71
CA PRO A 123 -11.97 -4.12 22.48
C PRO A 123 -12.69 -2.81 22.84
N GLU A 124 -11.99 -1.66 22.87
CA GLU A 124 -12.59 -0.35 23.09
C GLU A 124 -13.37 0.16 21.86
N PHE A 125 -12.88 -0.12 20.65
CA PHE A 125 -13.48 0.34 19.40
C PHE A 125 -14.43 -0.69 18.77
N GLY A 126 -14.32 -1.97 19.17
CA GLY A 126 -15.06 -3.07 18.57
C GLY A 126 -14.82 -3.14 17.07
N LEU A 127 -15.89 -3.19 16.28
CA LEU A 127 -15.84 -3.28 14.81
C LEU A 127 -16.08 -1.93 14.10
N ALA A 128 -16.22 -0.82 14.85
CA ALA A 128 -16.66 0.46 14.27
C ALA A 128 -15.75 0.96 13.14
N HIS A 129 -14.43 0.79 13.28
CA HIS A 129 -13.46 1.18 12.25
C HIS A 129 -13.60 0.29 11.00
N VAL A 130 -13.75 -1.02 11.20
CA VAL A 130 -13.96 -2.00 10.12
C VAL A 130 -15.23 -1.69 9.34
N GLU A 131 -16.34 -1.47 10.02
CA GLU A 131 -17.63 -1.13 9.39
C GLU A 131 -17.54 0.17 8.58
N ALA A 132 -16.90 1.21 9.14
CA ALA A 132 -16.73 2.49 8.46
C ALA A 132 -15.87 2.36 7.18
N MET A 133 -14.78 1.59 7.25
CA MET A 133 -13.89 1.37 6.11
C MET A 133 -14.51 0.45 5.05
N LEU A 134 -15.28 -0.56 5.43
CA LEU A 134 -16.06 -1.39 4.50
C LEU A 134 -17.12 -0.55 3.76
N ALA A 135 -17.82 0.34 4.47
CA ALA A 135 -18.76 1.27 3.85
C ALA A 135 -18.06 2.26 2.91
N LEU A 136 -16.87 2.74 3.27
CA LEU A 136 -16.04 3.57 2.40
C LEU A 136 -15.62 2.81 1.15
N ARG A 137 -15.21 1.55 1.29
CA ARG A 137 -14.86 0.69 0.16
C ARG A 137 -16.00 0.55 -0.83
N GLU A 138 -17.21 0.25 -0.35
CA GLU A 138 -18.38 0.14 -1.22
C GLU A 138 -18.65 1.47 -1.95
N ARG A 139 -18.52 2.60 -1.24
CA ARG A 139 -18.73 3.93 -1.82
C ARG A 139 -17.78 4.24 -2.98
N TYR A 140 -16.54 3.75 -2.98
CA TYR A 140 -15.52 4.04 -4.01
C TYR A 140 -15.17 2.84 -4.90
N ARG A 141 -15.89 1.72 -4.79
CA ARG A 141 -15.53 0.44 -5.42
C ARG A 141 -15.36 0.48 -6.94
N ASP A 142 -16.04 1.42 -7.60
CA ASP A 142 -15.94 1.62 -9.04
C ASP A 142 -14.80 2.55 -9.47
N ILE A 143 -14.10 3.18 -8.54
CA ILE A 143 -12.91 4.00 -8.80
C ILE A 143 -11.64 3.33 -8.28
N ALA A 144 -11.61 2.91 -7.01
CA ALA A 144 -10.43 2.37 -6.35
C ALA A 144 -10.67 0.97 -5.81
N GLU A 145 -9.63 0.15 -5.84
CA GLU A 145 -9.60 -1.16 -5.20
C GLU A 145 -8.93 -1.05 -3.82
N MET A 146 -9.60 -1.56 -2.79
CA MET A 146 -9.13 -1.48 -1.41
C MET A 146 -9.15 -2.87 -0.76
N GLN A 147 -7.98 -3.36 -0.42
CA GLN A 147 -7.78 -4.50 0.47
C GLN A 147 -7.61 -4.00 1.90
N PHE A 148 -8.17 -4.75 2.84
CA PHE A 148 -8.04 -4.41 4.25
C PHE A 148 -7.27 -5.48 5.03
N VAL A 149 -6.53 -5.00 6.03
CA VAL A 149 -5.88 -5.82 7.05
C VAL A 149 -6.56 -5.53 8.37
N VAL A 150 -7.08 -6.57 9.05
CA VAL A 150 -7.58 -6.40 10.41
C VAL A 150 -6.39 -6.39 11.37
N PHE A 151 -6.16 -5.27 12.04
CA PHE A 151 -4.88 -4.98 12.67
C PHE A 151 -5.00 -4.75 14.18
N PRO A 152 -4.42 -5.64 15.02
CA PRO A 152 -4.47 -5.53 16.48
C PRO A 152 -3.44 -4.50 17.00
N GLN A 153 -3.62 -3.23 16.64
CA GLN A 153 -2.70 -2.11 16.92
C GLN A 153 -2.29 -1.99 18.40
N THR A 154 -3.18 -2.32 19.32
CA THR A 154 -2.99 -2.20 20.77
C THR A 154 -2.54 -3.51 21.44
N GLY A 155 -2.30 -4.56 20.65
CA GLY A 155 -1.93 -5.90 21.09
C GLY A 155 -3.04 -6.95 20.85
N LEU A 156 -2.62 -8.18 20.55
CA LEU A 156 -3.51 -9.30 20.23
C LEU A 156 -3.74 -10.17 21.47
N LEU A 157 -2.67 -10.64 22.10
CA LEU A 157 -2.73 -11.53 23.27
C LEU A 157 -2.91 -10.76 24.58
N ILE A 158 -2.31 -9.58 24.69
CA ILE A 158 -2.37 -8.75 25.91
C ILE A 158 -3.71 -8.02 26.07
N ARG A 159 -4.60 -8.14 25.08
CA ARG A 159 -5.94 -7.55 25.07
C ARG A 159 -7.00 -8.64 24.87
N PRO A 160 -7.58 -9.16 25.97
CA PRO A 160 -8.61 -10.20 25.89
C PRO A 160 -9.78 -9.77 24.98
N GLY A 161 -10.17 -10.65 24.06
CA GLY A 161 -11.24 -10.40 23.09
C GLY A 161 -10.77 -9.97 21.70
N THR A 162 -9.53 -9.47 21.55
CA THR A 162 -9.03 -8.98 20.24
C THR A 162 -9.06 -10.07 19.16
N ALA A 163 -8.62 -11.30 19.46
CA ALA A 163 -8.64 -12.40 18.49
C ALA A 163 -10.06 -12.73 17.98
N ALA A 164 -11.07 -12.65 18.85
CA ALA A 164 -12.46 -12.90 18.48
C ALA A 164 -13.00 -11.77 17.58
N LEU A 165 -12.68 -10.51 17.92
CA LEU A 165 -13.01 -9.35 17.08
C LEU A 165 -12.34 -9.43 15.70
N MET A 166 -11.08 -9.85 15.65
CA MET A 166 -10.38 -10.08 14.38
C MET A 166 -11.09 -11.11 13.52
N GLU A 167 -11.52 -12.22 14.12
CA GLU A 167 -12.30 -13.23 13.42
C GLU A 167 -13.65 -12.68 12.91
N GLU A 168 -14.33 -11.85 13.69
CA GLU A 168 -15.57 -11.17 13.27
C GLU A 168 -15.33 -10.23 12.08
N ALA A 169 -14.26 -9.42 12.10
CA ALA A 169 -13.89 -8.56 10.99
C ALA A 169 -13.61 -9.35 9.69
N ILE A 170 -12.94 -10.51 9.81
CA ILE A 170 -12.71 -11.41 8.66
C ILE A 170 -14.04 -11.93 8.10
N LYS A 171 -15.00 -12.29 8.97
CA LYS A 171 -16.35 -12.72 8.56
C LYS A 171 -17.14 -11.59 7.89
N LEU A 172 -16.90 -10.33 8.25
CA LEU A 172 -17.47 -9.15 7.60
C LEU A 172 -16.85 -8.84 6.23
N GLY A 173 -15.74 -9.49 5.87
CA GLY A 173 -15.13 -9.38 4.54
C GLY A 173 -13.78 -8.68 4.49
N VAL A 174 -13.05 -8.59 5.60
CA VAL A 174 -11.63 -8.20 5.59
C VAL A 174 -10.76 -9.34 5.07
N GLU A 175 -9.84 -9.05 4.14
CA GLU A 175 -9.11 -10.04 3.35
C GLU A 175 -7.80 -10.53 3.96
N THR A 176 -7.22 -9.77 4.88
CA THR A 176 -5.87 -10.01 5.40
C THR A 176 -5.86 -9.96 6.92
N VAL A 177 -5.13 -10.88 7.55
CA VAL A 177 -4.95 -10.94 9.00
C VAL A 177 -3.67 -10.20 9.39
N GLY A 178 -3.80 -9.22 10.29
CA GLY A 178 -2.68 -8.43 10.77
C GLY A 178 -2.05 -8.99 12.05
N GLY A 179 -0.84 -8.50 12.35
CA GLY A 179 -0.13 -8.72 13.61
C GLY A 179 0.81 -7.56 13.89
N LEU A 180 1.27 -7.41 15.13
CA LEU A 180 2.16 -6.33 15.56
C LEU A 180 3.15 -6.87 16.59
N ASP A 181 4.45 -6.73 16.29
CA ASP A 181 5.59 -7.04 17.18
C ASP A 181 5.30 -8.18 18.16
N PRO A 182 5.21 -9.43 17.65
CA PRO A 182 4.84 -10.59 18.45
C PRO A 182 5.65 -10.72 19.76
N ALA A 183 6.93 -10.31 19.77
CA ALA A 183 7.74 -10.26 20.98
C ALA A 183 7.63 -8.92 21.74
N GLY A 184 7.76 -7.78 21.06
CA GLY A 184 7.82 -6.45 21.69
C GLY A 184 6.52 -5.99 22.35
N ILE A 185 5.37 -6.34 21.77
CA ILE A 185 4.05 -6.00 22.29
C ILE A 185 3.46 -7.16 23.08
N ASP A 186 3.27 -8.31 22.43
CA ASP A 186 2.52 -9.43 23.02
C ASP A 186 3.36 -10.32 23.94
N ARG A 187 4.69 -10.28 23.81
CA ARG A 187 5.66 -11.05 24.64
C ARG A 187 5.48 -12.56 24.59
N ASP A 188 4.74 -13.06 23.61
CA ASP A 188 4.56 -14.48 23.31
C ASP A 188 4.50 -14.65 21.79
N PRO A 189 5.66 -14.55 21.10
CA PRO A 189 5.70 -14.43 19.65
C PRO A 189 5.16 -15.67 18.95
N ILE A 190 5.36 -16.87 19.51
CA ILE A 190 4.86 -18.11 18.92
C ILE A 190 3.34 -18.14 18.98
N ARG A 191 2.74 -17.90 20.15
CA ARG A 191 1.28 -17.92 20.27
C ARG A 191 0.59 -16.83 19.45
N HIS A 192 1.23 -15.66 19.33
CA HIS A 192 0.75 -14.59 18.46
C HIS A 192 0.71 -15.06 17.00
N LEU A 193 1.81 -15.62 16.50
CA LEU A 193 1.90 -16.12 15.13
C LEU A 193 0.96 -17.31 14.89
N GLU A 194 0.82 -18.25 15.84
CA GLU A 194 -0.17 -19.32 15.77
C GLU A 194 -1.60 -18.77 15.62
N THR A 195 -1.93 -17.69 16.32
CA THR A 195 -3.25 -17.06 16.24
C THR A 195 -3.45 -16.39 14.88
N VAL A 196 -2.48 -15.58 14.43
CA VAL A 196 -2.54 -14.87 13.13
C VAL A 196 -2.62 -15.85 11.97
N PHE A 197 -1.71 -16.82 11.90
CA PHE A 197 -1.68 -17.83 10.84
C PHE A 197 -2.82 -18.84 10.94
N GLY A 198 -3.29 -19.14 12.16
CA GLY A 198 -4.47 -19.97 12.38
C GLY A 198 -5.74 -19.33 11.82
N LEU A 199 -5.96 -18.03 12.06
CA LEU A 199 -7.05 -17.28 11.45
C LEU A 199 -6.91 -17.20 9.93
N ALA A 200 -5.71 -16.89 9.44
CA ALA A 200 -5.44 -16.80 8.00
C ALA A 200 -5.72 -18.12 7.28
N GLY A 201 -5.20 -19.23 7.80
CA GLY A 201 -5.42 -20.57 7.26
C GLY A 201 -6.88 -21.00 7.31
N LYS A 202 -7.58 -20.75 8.44
CA LYS A 202 -9.00 -21.10 8.62
C LYS A 202 -9.92 -20.44 7.59
N TYR A 203 -9.63 -19.20 7.20
CA TYR A 203 -10.47 -18.41 6.30
C TYR A 203 -9.87 -18.18 4.90
N GLY A 204 -8.74 -18.82 4.59
CA GLY A 204 -8.05 -18.67 3.30
C GLY A 204 -7.58 -17.24 3.01
N ARG A 205 -7.19 -16.51 4.05
CA ARG A 205 -6.78 -15.08 4.00
C ARG A 205 -5.27 -14.92 3.93
N GLY A 206 -4.83 -13.74 3.47
CA GLY A 206 -3.42 -13.35 3.52
C GLY A 206 -2.99 -12.91 4.92
N VAL A 207 -1.69 -12.67 5.09
CA VAL A 207 -1.10 -12.14 6.34
C VAL A 207 -0.25 -10.90 6.03
N ASP A 208 -0.36 -9.88 6.86
CA ASP A 208 0.50 -8.69 6.81
C ASP A 208 0.85 -8.25 8.24
N ILE A 209 2.09 -8.51 8.67
CA ILE A 209 2.52 -8.29 10.05
C ILE A 209 3.41 -7.06 10.11
N HIS A 210 3.04 -6.09 10.96
CA HIS A 210 3.92 -5.01 11.39
C HIS A 210 5.04 -5.57 12.27
N LEU A 211 6.29 -5.42 11.82
CA LEU A 211 7.45 -5.86 12.56
C LEU A 211 8.50 -4.76 12.68
N HIS A 212 8.45 -4.07 13.81
CA HIS A 212 9.39 -3.05 14.26
C HIS A 212 10.41 -3.59 15.28
N ASP A 213 10.16 -4.78 15.85
CA ASP A 213 11.10 -5.46 16.74
C ASP A 213 12.50 -5.51 16.10
N ARG A 214 13.51 -5.17 16.91
CA ARG A 214 14.85 -4.82 16.45
C ARG A 214 15.81 -6.00 16.45
N GLU A 215 16.89 -5.85 15.69
CA GLU A 215 18.07 -6.71 15.72
C GLU A 215 17.73 -8.21 15.62
N GLU A 216 18.43 -9.07 16.38
CA GLU A 216 18.27 -10.53 16.32
C GLU A 216 16.85 -11.00 16.70
N SER A 217 16.17 -10.28 17.61
CA SER A 217 14.79 -10.62 18.00
C SER A 217 13.83 -10.48 16.82
N GLY A 218 13.94 -9.39 16.05
CA GLY A 218 13.14 -9.20 14.85
C GLY A 218 13.48 -10.22 13.77
N VAL A 219 14.77 -10.48 13.53
CA VAL A 219 15.23 -11.48 12.54
C VAL A 219 14.67 -12.86 12.86
N TRP A 220 14.77 -13.29 14.12
CA TRP A 220 14.22 -14.57 14.58
C TRP A 220 12.71 -14.65 14.33
N GLN A 221 11.96 -13.56 14.55
CA GLN A 221 10.52 -13.53 14.26
C GLN A 221 10.22 -13.66 12.77
N ILE A 222 11.00 -13.03 11.88
CA ILE A 222 10.84 -13.21 10.43
C ILE A 222 11.11 -14.67 10.02
N GLU A 223 12.10 -15.33 10.62
CA GLU A 223 12.33 -16.77 10.39
C GLU A 223 11.10 -17.60 10.80
N ARG A 224 10.46 -17.28 11.93
CA ARG A 224 9.23 -17.95 12.37
C ARG A 224 8.06 -17.65 11.43
N ILE A 225 7.91 -16.41 10.97
CA ILE A 225 6.92 -16.04 9.94
C ILE A 225 7.13 -16.88 8.68
N ALA A 226 8.38 -17.08 8.25
CA ALA A 226 8.70 -17.97 7.12
C ALA A 226 8.34 -19.45 7.42
N ASP A 227 8.56 -19.94 8.66
CA ASP A 227 8.15 -21.28 9.10
C ASP A 227 6.62 -21.46 8.99
N PHE A 228 5.85 -20.53 9.55
CA PHE A 228 4.40 -20.55 9.49
C PHE A 228 3.87 -20.40 8.07
N THR A 229 4.49 -19.56 7.24
CA THR A 229 4.14 -19.39 5.83
C THR A 229 4.25 -20.71 5.07
N ALA A 230 5.36 -21.43 5.27
CA ALA A 230 5.55 -22.74 4.66
C ALA A 230 4.55 -23.78 5.18
N ALA A 231 4.36 -23.84 6.51
CA ALA A 231 3.49 -24.81 7.16
C ALA A 231 2.01 -24.65 6.81
N THR A 232 1.57 -23.42 6.53
CA THR A 232 0.17 -23.10 6.19
C THR A 232 -0.11 -23.04 4.69
N GLY A 233 0.94 -23.19 3.84
CA GLY A 233 0.79 -23.09 2.39
C GLY A 233 0.43 -21.68 1.91
N LEU A 234 0.75 -20.64 2.67
CA LEU A 234 0.46 -19.23 2.35
C LEU A 234 1.55 -18.57 1.50
N LYS A 235 2.31 -19.35 0.73
CA LYS A 235 3.28 -18.84 -0.24
C LYS A 235 2.65 -17.74 -1.13
N GLY A 236 3.34 -16.62 -1.28
CA GLY A 236 2.87 -15.47 -2.07
C GLY A 236 1.73 -14.66 -1.44
N LYS A 237 1.31 -14.97 -0.21
CA LYS A 237 0.19 -14.31 0.49
C LYS A 237 0.59 -13.67 1.82
N VAL A 238 1.89 -13.59 2.10
CA VAL A 238 2.43 -13.04 3.35
C VAL A 238 3.29 -11.83 3.06
N MET A 239 3.08 -10.78 3.84
CA MET A 239 3.87 -9.56 3.84
C MET A 239 4.42 -9.31 5.24
N VAL A 240 5.67 -8.87 5.32
CA VAL A 240 6.24 -8.29 6.55
C VAL A 240 6.40 -6.80 6.32
N SER A 241 5.63 -6.03 7.06
CA SER A 241 5.67 -4.57 7.03
C SER A 241 6.80 -4.06 7.92
N HIS A 242 7.56 -3.10 7.41
CA HIS A 242 8.74 -2.46 8.03
C HIS A 242 10.01 -3.32 8.02
N ALA A 243 10.01 -4.43 8.76
CA ALA A 243 11.14 -5.37 8.88
C ALA A 243 12.48 -4.69 9.21
N TYR A 244 12.47 -3.66 10.06
CA TYR A 244 13.66 -2.83 10.35
C TYR A 244 14.88 -3.63 10.81
N CYS A 245 14.66 -4.73 11.54
CA CYS A 245 15.69 -5.63 12.01
C CYS A 245 16.63 -6.15 10.90
N LEU A 246 16.13 -6.30 9.66
CA LEU A 246 16.95 -6.77 8.53
C LEU A 246 18.05 -5.77 8.14
N GLY A 247 17.87 -4.48 8.44
CA GLY A 247 18.89 -3.45 8.27
C GLY A 247 19.84 -3.31 9.46
N GLN A 248 19.53 -3.95 10.59
CA GLN A 248 20.21 -3.77 11.87
C GLN A 248 21.19 -4.90 12.22
N VAL A 249 21.29 -5.91 11.36
CA VAL A 249 22.23 -7.04 11.53
C VAL A 249 23.12 -7.17 10.29
N PRO A 250 24.31 -7.79 10.42
CA PRO A 250 25.19 -8.00 9.27
C PRO A 250 24.50 -8.82 8.17
N ARG A 251 24.71 -8.44 6.90
CA ARG A 251 24.12 -9.13 5.73
C ARG A 251 24.32 -10.66 5.76
N ALA A 252 25.50 -11.13 6.16
CA ALA A 252 25.81 -12.56 6.28
C ALA A 252 24.84 -13.31 7.22
N ARG A 253 24.28 -12.64 8.24
CA ARG A 253 23.31 -13.25 9.18
C ARG A 253 21.97 -13.55 8.51
N ILE A 254 21.58 -12.75 7.53
CA ILE A 254 20.24 -12.81 6.92
C ILE A 254 20.26 -13.33 5.48
N GLU A 255 21.40 -13.77 4.96
CA GLU A 255 21.51 -14.28 3.58
C GLU A 255 20.63 -15.51 3.32
N ALA A 256 20.71 -16.52 4.19
CA ALA A 256 19.85 -17.71 4.10
C ALA A 256 18.37 -17.37 4.28
N LEU A 257 18.07 -16.41 5.16
CA LEU A 257 16.69 -15.93 5.37
C LEU A 257 16.18 -15.21 4.11
N ALA A 258 16.98 -14.34 3.48
CA ALA A 258 16.60 -13.61 2.28
C ALA A 258 16.24 -14.57 1.13
N GLN A 259 17.04 -15.61 0.91
CA GLN A 259 16.71 -16.64 -0.10
C GLN A 259 15.37 -17.31 0.23
N ARG A 260 15.16 -17.66 1.50
CA ARG A 260 13.91 -18.28 1.94
C ARG A 260 12.70 -17.37 1.77
N LEU A 261 12.84 -16.06 2.01
CA LEU A 261 11.78 -15.07 1.76
C LEU A 261 11.42 -15.03 0.27
N ALA A 262 12.43 -15.05 -0.62
CA ALA A 262 12.20 -15.11 -2.06
C ALA A 262 11.50 -16.42 -2.48
N ASP A 263 11.95 -17.57 -1.99
CA ASP A 263 11.37 -18.88 -2.33
C ASP A 263 9.90 -19.01 -1.89
N LEU A 264 9.56 -18.43 -0.73
CA LEU A 264 8.21 -18.38 -0.17
C LEU A 264 7.38 -17.21 -0.72
N GLU A 265 7.95 -16.37 -1.58
CA GLU A 265 7.33 -15.17 -2.14
C GLU A 265 6.75 -14.24 -1.04
N ILE A 266 7.46 -14.15 0.09
CA ILE A 266 7.13 -13.22 1.17
C ILE A 266 7.56 -11.82 0.73
N SER A 267 6.60 -10.90 0.67
CA SER A 267 6.89 -9.51 0.32
C SER A 267 7.37 -8.73 1.55
N LEU A 268 8.29 -7.79 1.35
CA LEU A 268 8.67 -6.82 2.37
C LEU A 268 8.15 -5.44 1.98
N MET A 269 7.45 -4.79 2.90
CA MET A 269 6.99 -3.42 2.71
C MET A 269 7.87 -2.47 3.51
N THR A 270 8.28 -1.35 2.89
CA THR A 270 8.96 -0.26 3.57
C THR A 270 8.25 1.07 3.35
N SER A 271 8.18 1.90 4.40
CA SER A 271 7.80 3.30 4.31
C SER A 271 9.02 4.23 4.15
N ALA A 272 10.23 3.68 4.05
CA ALA A 272 11.50 4.41 4.00
C ALA A 272 11.67 5.46 5.12
N PRO A 273 11.46 5.12 6.41
CA PRO A 273 11.69 6.05 7.51
C PRO A 273 13.15 6.51 7.58
N ALA A 274 13.35 7.75 8.03
CA ALA A 274 14.67 8.36 8.12
C ALA A 274 15.38 8.12 9.46
N ASP A 275 14.64 7.77 10.50
CA ASP A 275 15.11 7.66 11.89
C ASP A 275 15.54 6.24 12.30
N THR A 276 15.48 5.28 11.37
CA THR A 276 15.89 3.89 11.62
C THR A 276 16.53 3.27 10.38
N GLU A 277 17.26 2.18 10.59
CA GLU A 277 17.66 1.29 9.51
C GLU A 277 16.44 0.59 8.89
N ILE A 278 16.51 0.42 7.57
CA ILE A 278 15.49 -0.25 6.77
C ILE A 278 16.11 -1.52 6.15
N PRO A 279 15.30 -2.49 5.70
CA PRO A 279 15.82 -3.66 4.99
C PRO A 279 16.77 -3.24 3.85
N PRO A 280 17.89 -3.95 3.64
CA PRO A 280 18.86 -3.68 2.56
C PRO A 280 18.25 -3.97 1.16
N ALA A 281 17.31 -3.12 0.74
CA ALA A 281 16.38 -3.38 -0.34
C ALA A 281 17.05 -3.58 -1.71
N THR A 282 18.16 -2.89 -1.99
CA THR A 282 18.94 -3.11 -3.23
C THR A 282 19.33 -4.57 -3.37
N TRP A 283 19.97 -5.11 -2.32
CA TRP A 283 20.46 -6.49 -2.31
C TRP A 283 19.32 -7.51 -2.22
N LEU A 284 18.30 -7.25 -1.39
CA LEU A 284 17.15 -8.16 -1.26
C LEU A 284 16.41 -8.32 -2.60
N ARG A 285 16.30 -7.24 -3.39
CA ARG A 285 15.74 -7.28 -4.75
C ARG A 285 16.59 -8.11 -5.71
N GLU A 286 17.91 -8.02 -5.64
CA GLU A 286 18.82 -8.82 -6.47
C GLU A 286 18.68 -10.33 -6.19
N ILE A 287 18.34 -10.71 -4.95
CA ILE A 287 18.01 -12.10 -4.57
C ILE A 287 16.62 -12.54 -5.05
N GLY A 288 15.73 -11.59 -5.38
CA GLY A 288 14.37 -11.87 -5.82
C GLY A 288 13.30 -11.66 -4.75
N VAL A 289 13.65 -11.09 -3.59
CA VAL A 289 12.64 -10.67 -2.59
C VAL A 289 11.84 -9.50 -3.16
N ASN A 290 10.51 -9.60 -3.11
CA ASN A 290 9.63 -8.54 -3.55
C ASN A 290 9.63 -7.39 -2.54
N ILE A 291 10.05 -6.19 -2.97
CA ILE A 291 10.04 -4.98 -2.14
C ILE A 291 8.99 -4.00 -2.68
N CYS A 292 8.01 -3.66 -1.85
CA CYS A 292 6.98 -2.67 -2.15
C CYS A 292 7.01 -1.50 -1.15
N CYS A 293 6.38 -0.40 -1.53
CA CYS A 293 6.31 0.81 -0.73
C CYS A 293 4.89 1.06 -0.23
N GLY A 294 4.82 1.61 0.98
CA GLY A 294 3.59 2.18 1.50
C GLY A 294 3.83 3.47 2.28
N SER A 295 2.77 4.26 2.46
CA SER A 295 2.89 5.54 3.16
C SER A 295 2.96 5.43 4.67
N ASP A 296 2.48 4.33 5.24
CA ASP A 296 2.20 4.20 6.67
C ASP A 296 1.13 5.21 7.11
N GLY A 297 1.21 5.72 8.33
CA GLY A 297 0.38 6.81 8.81
C GLY A 297 0.54 8.09 8.00
N ILE A 298 -0.59 8.68 7.58
CA ILE A 298 -0.64 9.97 6.87
C ILE A 298 -1.40 10.98 7.72
N ARG A 299 -0.69 12.03 8.16
CA ARG A 299 -1.23 13.12 8.99
C ARG A 299 -2.11 12.59 10.11
N ASP A 300 -1.55 11.78 10.99
CA ASP A 300 -2.28 11.13 12.09
C ASP A 300 -1.59 11.34 13.44
N ALA A 301 -1.95 10.52 14.43
CA ALA A 301 -1.36 10.53 15.76
C ALA A 301 0.10 10.04 15.81
N TRP A 302 0.56 9.34 14.78
CA TRP A 302 1.88 8.73 14.66
C TRP A 302 2.83 9.61 13.85
N SER A 303 2.37 10.03 12.68
CA SER A 303 3.18 10.72 11.71
C SER A 303 2.52 12.01 11.23
N PRO A 304 3.22 13.16 11.30
CA PRO A 304 2.74 14.38 10.68
C PRO A 304 2.94 14.39 9.16
N PHE A 305 3.68 13.42 8.61
CA PHE A 305 4.10 13.39 7.22
C PHE A 305 3.05 12.73 6.30
N GLY A 306 3.37 12.71 5.01
CA GLY A 306 2.56 12.09 3.97
C GLY A 306 1.58 13.06 3.31
N ASN A 307 1.45 12.94 1.99
CA ASN A 307 0.53 13.74 1.17
C ASN A 307 -0.35 12.87 0.24
N GLY A 308 -0.29 11.55 0.38
CA GLY A 308 -1.02 10.59 -0.45
C GLY A 308 -0.44 10.35 -1.84
N ASP A 309 0.77 10.85 -2.14
CA ASP A 309 1.41 10.70 -3.44
C ASP A 309 2.43 9.55 -3.46
N MET A 310 2.12 8.48 -4.18
CA MET A 310 3.02 7.33 -4.29
C MET A 310 4.28 7.61 -5.13
N LEU A 311 4.29 8.61 -6.03
CA LEU A 311 5.55 9.04 -6.65
C LEU A 311 6.46 9.72 -5.63
N GLU A 312 5.90 10.45 -4.66
CA GLU A 312 6.69 10.99 -3.55
C GLU A 312 7.25 9.87 -2.70
N ARG A 313 6.44 8.83 -2.39
CA ARG A 313 6.93 7.67 -1.64
C ARG A 313 8.07 6.94 -2.36
N ALA A 314 7.94 6.72 -3.67
CA ALA A 314 9.01 6.15 -4.49
C ALA A 314 10.28 7.02 -4.46
N MET A 315 10.13 8.34 -4.56
CA MET A 315 11.25 9.28 -4.48
C MET A 315 11.94 9.25 -3.11
N LEU A 316 11.18 9.20 -2.01
CA LEU A 316 11.73 9.08 -0.66
C LEU A 316 12.51 7.78 -0.47
N LEU A 317 12.00 6.66 -1.00
CA LEU A 317 12.74 5.40 -1.00
C LEU A 317 14.05 5.53 -1.78
N ALA A 318 13.98 6.08 -3.01
CA ALA A 318 15.17 6.25 -3.84
C ALA A 318 16.22 7.12 -3.14
N TYR A 319 15.77 8.22 -2.51
CA TYR A 319 16.62 9.10 -1.74
C TYR A 319 17.25 8.38 -0.53
N ARG A 320 16.46 7.61 0.24
CA ARG A 320 16.93 6.87 1.43
C ARG A 320 17.96 5.79 1.09
N LEU A 321 17.92 5.24 -0.12
CA LEU A 321 18.78 4.16 -0.61
C LEU A 321 19.90 4.63 -1.54
N ASP A 322 20.04 5.94 -1.77
CA ASP A 322 20.99 6.53 -2.72
C ASP A 322 20.84 5.98 -4.15
N TRP A 323 19.60 5.75 -4.57
CA TRP A 323 19.25 5.28 -5.92
C TRP A 323 19.19 6.46 -6.89
N SER A 324 20.29 6.67 -7.61
CA SER A 324 20.48 7.82 -8.51
C SER A 324 20.52 7.47 -10.01
N LYS A 325 20.66 6.19 -10.37
CA LYS A 325 20.65 5.74 -11.77
C LYS A 325 19.24 5.51 -12.29
N ASP A 326 19.02 5.68 -13.59
CA ASP A 326 17.71 5.47 -14.23
C ASP A 326 17.11 4.08 -13.93
N GLU A 327 17.93 3.03 -13.95
CA GLU A 327 17.49 1.66 -13.60
C GLU A 327 16.99 1.56 -12.13
N MET A 328 17.59 2.32 -11.23
CA MET A 328 17.22 2.35 -9.82
C MET A 328 16.01 3.25 -9.57
N LEU A 329 15.87 4.36 -10.31
CA LEU A 329 14.66 5.17 -10.29
C LEU A 329 13.46 4.42 -10.89
N ALA A 330 13.67 3.63 -11.94
CA ALA A 330 12.66 2.70 -12.45
C ALA A 330 12.28 1.64 -11.40
N ALA A 331 13.26 1.12 -10.66
CA ALA A 331 12.98 0.23 -9.54
C ALA A 331 12.22 0.89 -8.39
N ALA A 332 12.48 2.18 -8.11
CA ALA A 332 11.71 2.96 -7.14
C ALA A 332 10.25 3.06 -7.57
N LEU A 333 9.98 3.38 -8.85
CA LEU A 333 8.63 3.37 -9.40
C LEU A 333 7.99 1.97 -9.30
N ALA A 334 8.74 0.89 -9.56
CA ALA A 334 8.24 -0.47 -9.45
C ALA A 334 7.72 -0.79 -8.04
N THR A 335 8.32 -0.22 -6.97
CA THR A 335 7.86 -0.41 -5.58
C THR A 335 6.45 0.09 -5.31
N VAL A 336 5.97 1.04 -6.13
CA VAL A 336 4.63 1.64 -6.05
C VAL A 336 3.76 1.33 -7.26
N THR A 337 4.18 0.35 -8.07
CA THR A 337 3.45 -0.16 -9.23
C THR A 337 3.49 -1.69 -9.23
N ASP A 338 4.32 -2.32 -10.06
CA ASP A 338 4.33 -3.78 -10.26
C ASP A 338 4.63 -4.58 -8.98
N ASN A 339 5.56 -4.12 -8.14
CA ASN A 339 5.90 -4.84 -6.90
C ASN A 339 4.79 -4.68 -5.86
N GLY A 340 4.14 -3.52 -5.81
CA GLY A 340 2.96 -3.31 -4.96
C GLY A 340 1.79 -4.18 -5.44
N ALA A 341 1.53 -4.20 -6.75
CA ALA A 341 0.52 -5.06 -7.35
C ALA A 341 0.77 -6.54 -7.05
N ARG A 342 2.03 -7.01 -7.15
CA ARG A 342 2.43 -8.36 -6.76
C ARG A 342 2.15 -8.63 -5.29
N ALA A 343 2.52 -7.71 -4.39
CA ALA A 343 2.33 -7.90 -2.95
C ALA A 343 0.85 -7.89 -2.53
N LEU A 344 0.01 -7.17 -3.27
CA LEU A 344 -1.45 -7.18 -3.10
C LEU A 344 -2.12 -8.37 -3.83
N GLY A 345 -1.39 -9.14 -4.63
CA GLY A 345 -1.95 -10.24 -5.41
C GLY A 345 -2.92 -9.76 -6.50
N LEU A 346 -2.67 -8.58 -7.08
CA LEU A 346 -3.49 -8.03 -8.15
C LEU A 346 -3.27 -8.81 -9.45
N HIS A 347 -4.36 -9.04 -10.18
CA HIS A 347 -4.37 -9.64 -11.51
C HIS A 347 -4.77 -8.59 -12.55
N ASP A 348 -4.45 -8.82 -13.82
CA ASP A 348 -4.77 -7.89 -14.92
C ASP A 348 -4.26 -6.44 -14.67
N TYR A 349 -3.17 -6.29 -13.90
CA TYR A 349 -2.54 -5.01 -13.56
C TYR A 349 -1.47 -4.62 -14.58
N GLY A 350 -1.31 -3.32 -14.83
CA GLY A 350 -0.32 -2.78 -15.75
C GLY A 350 -0.91 -2.37 -17.10
N ILE A 351 -0.05 -2.04 -18.05
CA ILE A 351 -0.46 -1.51 -19.35
C ILE A 351 -0.26 -2.58 -20.43
N ALA A 352 -1.24 -3.48 -20.56
CA ALA A 352 -1.27 -4.49 -21.62
C ALA A 352 -2.70 -4.74 -22.11
N VAL A 353 -2.85 -5.26 -23.33
CA VAL A 353 -4.17 -5.63 -23.86
C VAL A 353 -4.81 -6.69 -22.95
N GLY A 354 -6.08 -6.49 -22.61
CA GLY A 354 -6.85 -7.30 -21.67
C GLY A 354 -6.84 -6.77 -20.24
N HIS A 355 -5.84 -5.99 -19.84
CA HIS A 355 -5.70 -5.47 -18.48
C HIS A 355 -6.75 -4.39 -18.16
N GLU A 356 -7.01 -4.18 -16.86
CA GLU A 356 -7.87 -3.07 -16.43
C GLU A 356 -7.25 -1.72 -16.79
N ALA A 357 -8.07 -0.79 -17.28
CA ALA A 357 -7.62 0.54 -17.69
C ALA A 357 -7.54 1.50 -16.50
N ASN A 358 -6.68 1.18 -15.54
CA ASN A 358 -6.30 2.01 -14.40
C ASN A 358 -4.95 2.67 -14.73
N LEU A 359 -4.97 3.95 -15.07
CA LEU A 359 -3.87 4.64 -15.73
C LEU A 359 -3.66 6.05 -15.19
N VAL A 360 -2.43 6.53 -15.23
CA VAL A 360 -2.04 7.88 -14.80
C VAL A 360 -1.23 8.55 -15.90
N LEU A 361 -1.69 9.72 -16.36
CA LEU A 361 -0.94 10.60 -17.26
C LEU A 361 -0.16 11.62 -16.44
N VAL A 362 1.14 11.68 -16.69
CA VAL A 362 2.10 12.54 -15.99
C VAL A 362 2.89 13.35 -17.02
N GLU A 363 3.03 14.66 -16.77
CA GLU A 363 3.94 15.51 -17.54
C GLU A 363 5.38 15.29 -17.07
N ALA A 364 6.03 14.30 -17.67
CA ALA A 364 7.42 13.94 -17.42
C ALA A 364 8.08 13.36 -18.68
N GLU A 365 9.38 13.57 -18.85
CA GLU A 365 10.18 13.11 -19.98
C GLU A 365 10.48 11.61 -19.88
N THR A 366 10.83 11.12 -18.69
CA THR A 366 11.19 9.72 -18.42
C THR A 366 10.59 9.26 -17.10
N ILE A 367 10.76 7.97 -16.77
CA ILE A 367 10.41 7.44 -15.44
C ILE A 367 11.21 8.17 -14.35
N GLY A 368 12.52 8.36 -14.57
CA GLY A 368 13.39 9.08 -13.63
C GLY A 368 12.89 10.50 -13.37
N ASP A 369 12.53 11.25 -14.42
CA ASP A 369 11.93 12.58 -14.28
C ASP A 369 10.61 12.56 -13.49
N ALA A 370 9.73 11.60 -13.78
CA ALA A 370 8.46 11.46 -13.05
C ALA A 370 8.67 11.20 -11.55
N VAL A 371 9.58 10.30 -11.19
CA VAL A 371 9.92 9.98 -9.80
C VAL A 371 10.59 11.16 -9.11
N VAL A 372 11.53 11.85 -9.78
CA VAL A 372 12.29 12.94 -9.15
C VAL A 372 11.47 14.22 -9.04
N ARG A 373 10.68 14.60 -10.04
CA ARG A 373 9.88 15.84 -9.99
C ARG A 373 8.55 15.66 -9.27
N ARG A 374 7.95 14.47 -9.33
CA ARG A 374 6.59 14.16 -8.84
C ARG A 374 5.54 15.18 -9.33
N PRO A 375 5.37 15.41 -10.65
CA PRO A 375 4.45 16.42 -11.16
C PRO A 375 3.04 16.20 -10.58
N ALA A 376 2.48 17.21 -9.93
CA ALA A 376 1.21 17.09 -9.21
C ALA A 376 -0.02 17.13 -10.14
N GLU A 377 0.11 17.78 -11.29
CA GLU A 377 -0.95 18.00 -12.28
C GLU A 377 -1.16 16.76 -13.15
N ARG A 378 -1.77 15.73 -12.56
CA ARG A 378 -2.00 14.43 -13.21
C ARG A 378 -3.41 14.30 -13.76
N THR A 379 -3.57 13.51 -14.82
CA THR A 379 -4.87 13.00 -15.24
C THR A 379 -4.95 11.52 -14.89
N VAL A 380 -6.00 11.13 -14.15
CA VAL A 380 -6.15 9.75 -13.65
C VAL A 380 -7.37 9.13 -14.31
N ILE A 381 -7.18 7.93 -14.84
CA ILE A 381 -8.21 7.13 -15.49
C ILE A 381 -8.41 5.88 -14.65
N ALA A 382 -9.63 5.64 -14.18
CA ALA A 382 -10.02 4.41 -13.49
C ALA A 382 -11.02 3.66 -14.36
N ARG A 383 -10.70 2.40 -14.74
CA ARG A 383 -11.53 1.54 -15.60
C ARG A 383 -12.15 2.29 -16.80
N GLY A 384 -11.33 3.05 -17.51
CA GLY A 384 -11.73 3.77 -18.73
C GLY A 384 -12.51 5.07 -18.50
N LYS A 385 -12.57 5.59 -17.28
CA LYS A 385 -13.17 6.90 -16.98
C LYS A 385 -12.15 7.83 -16.37
N VAL A 386 -12.10 9.07 -16.83
CA VAL A 386 -11.30 10.12 -16.16
C VAL A 386 -11.94 10.41 -14.81
N VAL A 387 -11.17 10.26 -13.73
CA VAL A 387 -11.62 10.49 -12.34
C VAL A 387 -10.86 11.61 -11.64
N ALA A 388 -9.70 12.00 -12.18
CA ALA A 388 -8.99 13.19 -11.74
C ALA A 388 -8.37 13.92 -12.93
N LYS A 389 -8.30 15.25 -12.84
CA LYS A 389 -7.67 16.12 -13.83
C LYS A 389 -6.92 17.24 -13.12
N ASP A 390 -5.73 17.58 -13.63
CA ASP A 390 -4.85 18.61 -13.09
C ASP A 390 -4.60 18.44 -11.57
N GLY A 391 -4.46 17.16 -11.15
CA GLY A 391 -4.23 16.81 -9.75
C GLY A 391 -5.43 17.03 -8.82
N LYS A 392 -6.64 17.12 -9.37
CA LYS A 392 -7.90 17.29 -8.62
C LYS A 392 -8.87 16.16 -8.94
N PHE A 393 -9.44 15.57 -7.91
CA PHE A 393 -10.54 14.61 -8.05
C PHE A 393 -11.80 15.34 -8.55
N ILE A 394 -12.50 14.78 -9.54
CA ILE A 394 -13.57 15.51 -10.25
C ILE A 394 -15.00 15.17 -9.77
N ASP A 395 -15.17 14.16 -8.92
CA ASP A 395 -16.48 13.67 -8.48
C ASP A 395 -16.42 13.28 -6.99
N SER A 396 -16.22 14.27 -6.11
CA SER A 396 -16.13 14.04 -4.66
C SER A 396 -17.38 13.32 -4.16
N ARG A 397 -17.19 12.25 -3.38
CA ARG A 397 -18.25 11.40 -2.83
C ARG A 397 -18.42 11.59 -1.33
N LEU A 398 -17.79 12.62 -0.77
CA LEU A 398 -17.83 12.91 0.67
C LEU A 398 -19.17 13.43 1.15
#